data_AF-A0A015IZH0-F1
#
_entry.id   AF-A0A015IZH0-F1
#
_cell.length_a   1.000
_cell.length_b   1.000
_cell.length_c   1.000
_cell.angle_alpha   90.00
_cell.angle_beta   90.00
_cell.angle_gamma   90.00
#
_symmetry.space_group_name_H-M   'P 1'
#
loop_
_entity.id
_entity.type
_entity.pdbx_description
1 polymer ?
#
loop_
_entity_poly.entity_id
_entity_poly.type
_entity_poly.pdbx_seq_one_letter_code
_entity_poly.pdbx_strand_id
1 'polypeptide(L)'
;MDGTKLKGFGRFGYSDIFILKGIGNNNISLELKYIPLVGLIKNQKKKFNTNNLENLDKIIEKEDEKILLKRSYEYWSKEHNETKKITIEEILNNGIKQLKSYMNIISKGNTNDYYSSGIFDKRIKITKSNPNKLKGFVILVIGFRRILWKSVEEITSNYSYEKI
;
A
#
# COMPACT_ATOMS: atom_id res chain seq x y z
N MET A 1 5.26 11.98 -2.80
CA MET A 1 4.74 12.65 -4.02
C MET A 1 4.92 14.13 -3.85
N ASP A 2 5.47 14.76 -4.86
CA ASP A 2 5.87 16.16 -4.80
C ASP A 2 6.04 16.68 -6.23
N GLY A 3 5.14 17.57 -6.65
CA GLY A 3 5.15 18.15 -7.99
C GLY A 3 6.46 18.89 -8.33
N THR A 4 7.24 19.28 -7.33
CA THR A 4 8.53 19.97 -7.49
C THR A 4 9.68 19.01 -7.86
N LYS A 5 9.51 17.70 -7.68
CA LYS A 5 10.56 16.70 -7.96
C LYS A 5 10.64 16.34 -9.44
N LEU A 6 11.79 15.78 -9.84
CA LEU A 6 11.97 15.21 -11.17
C LEU A 6 11.14 13.94 -11.35
N LYS A 7 10.73 13.66 -12.60
CA LYS A 7 10.03 12.42 -12.96
C LYS A 7 10.92 11.21 -12.58
N GLY A 8 10.33 10.21 -11.93
CA GLY A 8 11.05 9.04 -11.41
C GLY A 8 11.53 9.19 -9.95
N PHE A 9 11.61 10.42 -9.43
CA PHE A 9 12.11 10.68 -8.07
C PHE A 9 10.98 10.97 -7.07
N GLY A 10 9.88 10.23 -7.19
CA GLY A 10 8.71 10.41 -6.32
C GLY A 10 7.88 11.65 -6.63
N ARG A 11 7.95 12.17 -7.87
CA ARG A 11 7.04 13.23 -8.35
C ARG A 11 5.59 12.76 -8.38
N PHE A 12 5.37 11.59 -9.01
CA PHE A 12 4.06 10.99 -9.17
C PHE A 12 3.88 9.77 -8.27
N GLY A 13 2.62 9.42 -8.04
CA GLY A 13 2.24 8.21 -7.33
C GLY A 13 0.74 7.96 -7.50
N TYR A 14 0.35 6.70 -7.38
CA TYR A 14 -1.03 6.27 -7.51
C TYR A 14 -1.40 5.47 -6.26
N SER A 15 -2.56 5.76 -5.69
CA SER A 15 -3.16 4.86 -4.71
C SER A 15 -3.66 3.62 -5.44
N ASP A 16 -3.44 2.44 -4.88
CA ASP A 16 -3.86 1.19 -5.52
C ASP A 16 -5.39 1.14 -5.69
N ILE A 17 -6.13 1.49 -4.63
CA ILE A 17 -7.59 1.62 -4.69
C ILE A 17 -8.04 2.86 -3.90
N PHE A 18 -8.85 3.69 -4.54
CA PHE A 18 -9.55 4.79 -3.88
C PHE A 18 -11.06 4.59 -4.00
N ILE A 19 -11.70 4.32 -2.86
CA ILE A 19 -13.13 4.10 -2.74
C ILE A 19 -13.79 5.43 -2.39
N LEU A 20 -14.57 5.94 -3.34
CA LEU A 20 -15.39 7.12 -3.17
C LEU A 20 -16.53 6.81 -2.18
N LYS A 21 -16.89 7.80 -1.36
CA LYS A 21 -18.05 7.66 -0.47
C LYS A 21 -19.29 7.30 -1.31
N GLY A 22 -19.90 6.15 -1.01
CA GLY A 22 -21.21 5.75 -1.53
C GLY A 22 -22.29 6.14 -0.53
N ILE A 23 -23.01 5.13 0.00
CA ILE A 23 -23.94 5.28 1.13
C ILE A 23 -23.11 5.32 2.43
N GLY A 24 -22.45 6.45 2.71
CA GLY A 24 -21.61 6.63 3.89
C GLY A 24 -20.84 7.96 3.87
N ASN A 25 -20.14 8.26 4.97
CA ASN A 25 -19.53 9.58 5.18
C ASN A 25 -18.03 9.66 4.87
N ASN A 26 -17.36 8.56 4.55
CA ASN A 26 -15.90 8.50 4.46
C ASN A 26 -15.43 7.99 3.11
N ASN A 27 -14.38 8.61 2.60
CA ASN A 27 -13.60 8.06 1.48
C ASN A 27 -12.54 7.12 2.05
N ILE A 28 -12.20 6.05 1.32
CA ILE A 28 -11.23 5.05 1.77
C ILE A 28 -10.12 4.93 0.73
N SER A 29 -8.88 5.02 1.18
CA SER A 29 -7.70 4.70 0.36
C SER A 29 -7.11 3.37 0.83
N LEU A 30 -6.88 2.45 -0.09
CA LEU A 30 -6.24 1.17 0.19
C LEU A 30 -4.86 1.13 -0.46
N GLU A 31 -3.89 0.63 0.30
CA GLU A 31 -2.57 0.23 -0.19
C GLU A 31 -2.49 -1.29 -0.13
N LEU A 32 -2.19 -1.93 -1.25
CA LEU A 32 -2.13 -3.38 -1.39
C LEU A 32 -0.68 -3.84 -1.46
N LYS A 33 -0.30 -4.76 -0.57
CA LYS A 33 1.00 -5.41 -0.58
C LYS A 33 0.82 -6.91 -0.73
N TYR A 34 1.66 -7.53 -1.54
CA TYR A 34 1.69 -8.98 -1.73
C TYR A 34 3.08 -9.54 -1.41
N ILE A 35 3.12 -10.60 -0.61
CA ILE A 35 4.33 -11.33 -0.26
C ILE A 35 4.23 -12.76 -0.83
N PRO A 36 4.93 -13.03 -1.95
CA PRO A 36 5.04 -14.37 -2.51
C PRO A 36 5.77 -15.33 -1.56
N LEU A 37 5.27 -16.57 -1.48
CA LEU A 37 5.88 -17.64 -0.67
C LEU A 37 7.34 -17.93 -1.06
N VAL A 38 7.69 -17.74 -2.34
CA VAL A 38 9.05 -17.96 -2.87
C VAL A 38 10.09 -17.14 -2.13
N GLY A 39 9.81 -15.87 -1.81
CA GLY A 39 10.76 -15.03 -1.08
C GLY A 39 10.87 -15.38 0.40
N LEU A 40 9.85 -16.03 0.97
CA LEU A 40 9.87 -16.51 2.35
C LEU A 40 10.63 -17.83 2.49
N ILE A 41 10.44 -18.76 1.54
CA ILE A 41 11.05 -20.10 1.63
C ILE A 41 12.55 -20.10 1.32
N LYS A 42 13.05 -19.15 0.53
CA LYS A 42 14.47 -19.02 0.18
C LYS A 42 15.38 -18.88 1.42
N ASN A 43 14.86 -18.24 2.47
CA ASN A 43 15.54 -18.14 3.76
C ASN A 43 15.69 -19.48 4.51
N GLN A 44 14.91 -20.50 4.13
CA GLN A 44 14.86 -21.80 4.81
C GLN A 44 15.50 -22.91 3.97
N LYS A 45 15.31 -22.85 2.64
CA LYS A 45 15.76 -23.89 1.71
C LYS A 45 16.24 -23.27 0.39
N LYS A 46 17.43 -23.68 -0.08
CA LYS A 46 17.98 -23.27 -1.39
C LYS A 46 17.24 -23.90 -2.58
N LYS A 47 16.77 -25.14 -2.43
CA LYS A 47 15.96 -25.86 -3.42
C LYS A 47 14.61 -26.19 -2.78
N PHE A 48 13.52 -25.88 -3.48
CA PHE A 48 12.16 -26.14 -3.04
C PHE A 48 11.28 -26.44 -4.26
N ASN A 49 10.18 -27.14 -4.02
CA ASN A 49 9.16 -27.46 -5.02
C ASN A 49 7.78 -26.91 -4.61
N THR A 50 6.78 -27.17 -5.43
CA THR A 50 5.38 -26.77 -5.19
C THR A 50 4.82 -27.30 -3.87
N ASN A 51 5.08 -28.57 -3.53
CA ASN A 51 4.64 -29.16 -2.26
C ASN A 51 5.26 -28.44 -1.05
N ASN A 52 6.50 -27.97 -1.16
CA ASN A 52 7.12 -27.19 -0.09
C ASN A 52 6.45 -25.82 0.09
N LEU A 53 6.06 -25.16 -1.01
CA LEU A 53 5.33 -23.90 -0.96
C LEU A 53 3.93 -24.09 -0.37
N GLU A 54 3.21 -25.14 -0.78
CA GLU A 54 1.89 -25.45 -0.22
C GLU A 54 1.95 -25.71 1.29
N ASN A 55 2.95 -26.48 1.74
CA ASN A 55 3.16 -26.72 3.17
C ASN A 55 3.50 -25.42 3.92
N LEU A 56 4.33 -24.55 3.34
CA LEU A 56 4.65 -23.25 3.91
C LEU A 56 3.39 -22.37 4.04
N ASP A 57 2.53 -22.35 3.02
CA ASP A 57 1.29 -21.58 3.02
C ASP A 57 0.34 -22.01 4.15
N LYS A 58 0.19 -23.33 4.35
CA LYS A 58 -0.59 -23.93 5.46
C LYS A 58 -0.01 -23.60 6.83
N ILE A 59 1.32 -23.51 6.95
CA ILE A 59 2.00 -23.11 8.20
C ILE A 59 1.71 -21.64 8.49
N ILE A 60 1.90 -20.76 7.50
CA ILE A 60 1.70 -19.31 7.63
C ILE A 60 0.24 -18.98 7.96
N GLU A 61 -0.72 -19.71 7.38
CA GLU A 61 -2.15 -19.55 7.67
C GLU A 61 -2.45 -19.59 9.18
N LYS A 62 -1.77 -20.48 9.93
CA LYS A 62 -1.97 -20.73 11.35
C LYS A 62 -0.99 -20.01 12.28
N GLU A 63 -0.02 -19.30 11.72
CA GLU A 63 1.03 -18.67 12.50
C GLU A 63 0.51 -17.43 13.25
N ASP A 64 1.02 -17.24 14.47
CA ASP A 64 0.77 -16.03 15.25
C ASP A 64 1.27 -14.79 14.49
N GLU A 65 0.51 -13.69 14.55
CA GLU A 65 0.84 -12.47 13.81
C GLU A 65 2.21 -11.91 14.22
N LYS A 66 2.57 -11.92 15.51
CA LYS A 66 3.86 -11.36 15.96
C LYS A 66 5.03 -12.20 15.47
N ILE A 67 4.87 -13.52 15.36
CA ILE A 67 5.90 -14.41 14.79
C ILE A 67 5.97 -14.19 13.26
N LEU A 68 4.82 -14.16 12.60
CA LEU A 68 4.71 -13.98 11.15
C LEU A 68 5.35 -12.67 10.69
N LEU A 69 5.07 -11.56 11.38
CA LEU A 69 5.63 -10.24 11.06
C LEU A 69 7.18 -10.23 11.10
N LYS A 70 7.80 -11.05 11.95
CA LYS A 70 9.26 -11.18 12.07
C LYS A 70 9.89 -12.06 11.00
N ARG A 71 9.10 -12.76 10.18
CA ARG A 71 9.65 -13.59 9.10
C ARG A 71 10.45 -12.74 8.14
N SER A 72 11.61 -13.26 7.77
CA SER A 72 12.42 -12.65 6.73
C SER A 72 11.91 -13.04 5.35
N TYR A 73 11.98 -12.08 4.44
CA TYR A 73 11.59 -12.14 3.05
C TYR A 73 12.74 -11.66 2.18
N GLU A 74 13.07 -12.43 1.14
CA GLU A 74 14.08 -12.09 0.15
C GLU A 74 13.47 -11.83 -1.23
N TYR A 75 13.92 -10.76 -1.88
CA TYR A 75 13.49 -10.41 -3.24
C TYR A 75 14.64 -9.81 -4.05
N TRP A 76 14.55 -9.93 -5.37
CA TRP A 76 15.48 -9.27 -6.28
C TRP A 76 15.09 -7.80 -6.47
N SER A 77 15.94 -6.89 -6.02
CA SER A 77 15.76 -5.45 -6.23
C SER A 77 16.30 -5.07 -7.60
N LYS A 78 15.40 -4.71 -8.53
CA LYS A 78 15.82 -4.22 -9.87
C LYS A 78 16.60 -2.91 -9.79
N GLU A 79 16.24 -2.03 -8.87
CA GLU A 79 16.88 -0.72 -8.69
C GLU A 79 18.34 -0.84 -8.26
N HIS A 80 18.64 -1.82 -7.41
CA HIS A 80 19.99 -2.00 -6.83
C HIS A 80 20.74 -3.17 -7.47
N ASN A 81 20.10 -3.89 -8.39
CA ASN A 81 20.63 -5.08 -9.06
C ASN A 81 21.17 -6.15 -8.09
N GLU A 82 20.50 -6.35 -6.96
CA GLU A 82 20.92 -7.27 -5.91
C GLU A 82 19.71 -7.91 -5.20
N THR A 83 19.95 -9.03 -4.52
CA THR A 83 18.96 -9.62 -3.61
C THR A 83 18.93 -8.84 -2.32
N LYS A 84 17.76 -8.31 -1.95
CA LYS A 84 17.53 -7.64 -0.67
C LYS A 84 16.77 -8.55 0.28
N LYS A 85 17.06 -8.39 1.57
CA LYS A 85 16.41 -9.07 2.67
C LYS A 85 15.69 -8.04 3.55
N ILE A 86 14.46 -8.32 3.91
CA ILE A 86 13.58 -7.46 4.71
C ILE A 86 12.67 -8.33 5.57
N THR A 87 11.97 -7.77 6.56
CA THR A 87 10.91 -8.47 7.30
C THR A 87 9.51 -8.17 6.73
N ILE A 88 8.55 -9.04 7.03
CA ILE A 88 7.13 -8.79 6.72
C ILE A 88 6.65 -7.49 7.41
N GLU A 89 7.09 -7.26 8.65
CA GLU A 89 6.80 -6.04 9.41
C GLU A 89 7.28 -4.77 8.71
N GLU A 90 8.52 -4.76 8.21
CA GLU A 90 9.04 -3.61 7.48
C GLU A 90 8.28 -3.34 6.18
N ILE A 91 7.86 -4.39 5.45
CA ILE A 91 7.02 -4.24 4.26
C ILE A 91 5.68 -3.58 4.63
N LEU A 92 5.04 -4.04 5.70
CA LEU A 92 3.79 -3.47 6.20
C LEU A 92 3.96 -2.01 6.61
N ASN A 93 5.00 -1.70 7.37
CA ASN A 93 5.31 -0.34 7.82
C ASN A 93 5.63 0.61 6.66
N ASN A 94 6.31 0.12 5.63
CA ASN A 94 6.55 0.89 4.41
C ASN A 94 5.25 1.16 3.65
N GLY A 95 4.34 0.17 3.55
CA GLY A 95 2.99 0.38 3.03
C GLY A 95 2.21 1.44 3.81
N ILE A 96 2.31 1.43 5.15
CA ILE A 96 1.65 2.43 6.02
C ILE A 96 2.18 3.83 5.74
N LYS A 97 3.51 3.99 5.65
CA LYS A 97 4.15 5.28 5.33
C LYS A 97 3.74 5.79 3.95
N GLN A 98 3.70 4.89 2.97
CA GLN A 98 3.30 5.20 1.60
C GLN A 98 1.83 5.65 1.55
N LEU A 99 0.92 4.91 2.19
CA LEU A 99 -0.49 5.25 2.26
C LEU A 99 -0.74 6.60 2.95
N LYS A 100 -0.05 6.87 4.06
CA LYS A 100 -0.09 8.19 4.72
C LYS A 100 0.34 9.30 3.76
N SER A 101 1.38 9.08 2.95
CA SER A 101 1.79 10.03 1.92
C SER A 101 0.71 10.25 0.86
N TYR A 102 0.05 9.19 0.38
CA TYR A 102 -1.07 9.32 -0.57
C TYR A 102 -2.22 10.11 0.02
N MET A 103 -2.66 9.76 1.23
CA MET A 103 -3.78 10.43 1.89
C MET A 103 -3.51 11.91 2.14
N ASN A 104 -2.27 12.28 2.48
CA ASN A 104 -1.86 13.68 2.62
C ASN A 104 -1.86 14.47 1.30
N ILE A 105 -1.75 13.79 0.15
CA ILE A 105 -1.85 14.44 -1.17
C ILE A 105 -3.31 14.53 -1.60
N ILE A 106 -4.08 13.46 -1.37
CA ILE A 106 -5.53 13.44 -1.64
C ILE A 106 -6.21 14.58 -0.89
N SER A 107 -5.87 14.78 0.39
CA SER A 107 -6.47 15.83 1.21
C SER A 107 -6.24 17.26 0.72
N LYS A 108 -5.26 17.49 -0.18
CA LYS A 108 -4.98 18.79 -0.80
C LYS A 108 -5.96 19.16 -1.90
N GLY A 109 -6.75 18.22 -2.42
CA GLY A 109 -7.73 18.44 -3.49
C GLY A 109 -7.10 18.41 -4.88
N ASN A 110 -7.70 19.13 -5.84
CA ASN A 110 -7.16 19.17 -7.20
C ASN A 110 -5.89 20.03 -7.29
N THR A 111 -5.09 19.77 -8.32
CA THR A 111 -4.02 20.66 -8.74
C THR A 111 -4.29 21.16 -10.17
N ASN A 112 -3.87 22.38 -10.46
CA ASN A 112 -3.99 22.99 -11.80
C ASN A 112 -2.87 22.54 -12.74
N ASP A 113 -1.76 22.05 -12.20
CA ASP A 113 -0.57 21.70 -12.97
C ASP A 113 0.22 20.53 -12.35
N TYR A 114 1.28 20.14 -13.05
CA TYR A 114 2.20 19.08 -12.64
C TYR A 114 3.27 19.51 -11.63
N TYR A 115 3.29 20.78 -11.24
CA TYR A 115 4.32 21.37 -10.38
C TYR A 115 3.83 21.61 -8.95
N SER A 116 2.52 21.68 -8.77
CA SER A 116 1.86 21.74 -7.47
C SER A 116 1.36 20.36 -7.02
N SER A 117 1.19 20.20 -5.70
CA SER A 117 0.84 18.92 -5.08
C SER A 117 -0.67 18.80 -4.92
N GLY A 118 -1.26 17.78 -5.53
CA GLY A 118 -2.68 17.46 -5.41
C GLY A 118 -3.03 16.30 -6.34
N ILE A 119 -4.33 16.04 -6.49
CA ILE A 119 -4.84 15.07 -7.45
C ILE A 119 -4.88 15.71 -8.83
N PHE A 120 -4.20 15.08 -9.77
CA PHE A 120 -4.23 15.43 -11.19
C PHE A 120 -4.78 14.26 -12.01
N ASP A 121 -6.07 13.99 -11.84
CA ASP A 121 -6.78 12.91 -12.54
C ASP A 121 -8.14 13.41 -13.04
N LYS A 122 -8.34 13.39 -14.36
CA LYS A 122 -9.56 13.89 -15.01
C LYS A 122 -10.78 12.98 -14.79
N ARG A 123 -10.60 11.76 -14.26
CA ARG A 123 -11.69 10.80 -14.01
C ARG A 123 -12.40 11.04 -12.68
N ILE A 124 -11.84 11.90 -11.83
CA ILE A 124 -12.39 12.25 -10.53
C ILE A 124 -12.70 13.74 -10.52
N LYS A 125 -13.97 14.06 -10.28
CA LYS A 125 -14.41 15.41 -9.98
C LYS A 125 -14.16 15.70 -8.50
N ILE A 126 -13.51 16.83 -8.24
CA ILE A 126 -13.16 17.27 -6.89
C ILE A 126 -13.80 18.63 -6.66
N THR A 127 -14.60 18.75 -5.61
CA THR A 127 -15.27 20.00 -5.24
C THR A 127 -15.01 20.31 -3.77
N LYS A 128 -14.91 21.60 -3.42
CA LYS A 128 -14.86 22.01 -2.01
C LYS A 128 -16.12 21.51 -1.29
N SER A 129 -15.94 21.01 -0.07
CA SER A 129 -17.03 20.51 0.77
C SER A 129 -16.79 20.89 2.22
N ASN A 130 -17.78 20.60 3.08
CA ASN A 130 -17.55 20.54 4.51
C ASN A 130 -16.44 19.51 4.83
N PRO A 131 -15.70 19.70 5.94
CA PRO A 131 -14.69 18.76 6.39
C PRO A 131 -15.26 17.34 6.46
N ASN A 132 -14.55 16.39 5.85
CA ASN A 132 -14.84 14.98 5.90
C ASN A 132 -13.57 14.18 6.22
N LYS A 133 -13.74 12.88 6.43
CA LYS A 133 -12.64 11.99 6.82
C LYS A 133 -12.22 11.09 5.66
N LEU A 134 -10.92 11.07 5.44
CA LEU A 134 -10.24 10.08 4.62
C LEU A 134 -9.68 9.00 5.54
N LYS A 135 -10.16 7.77 5.35
CA LYS A 135 -9.64 6.59 6.06
C LYS A 135 -8.68 5.85 5.15
N GLY A 136 -7.72 5.14 5.75
CA GLY A 136 -6.83 4.30 4.98
C GLY A 136 -6.56 2.96 5.63
N PHE A 137 -6.38 1.95 4.80
CA PHE A 137 -5.97 0.62 5.22
C PHE A 137 -4.87 0.08 4.33
N VAL A 138 -3.84 -0.51 4.94
CA VAL A 138 -2.90 -1.35 4.22
C VAL A 138 -3.40 -2.78 4.31
N ILE A 139 -3.58 -3.43 3.17
CA ILE A 139 -3.94 -4.85 3.07
C ILE A 139 -2.69 -5.60 2.62
N LEU A 140 -2.23 -6.53 3.45
CA LEU A 140 -1.05 -7.34 3.20
C LEU A 140 -1.45 -8.80 3.01
N VAL A 141 -1.34 -9.28 1.78
CA VAL A 141 -1.58 -10.69 1.45
C VAL A 141 -0.25 -11.44 1.45
N ILE A 142 -0.19 -12.55 2.18
CA ILE A 142 1.00 -13.39 2.33
C ILE A 142 0.63 -14.79 1.84
N GLY A 143 1.30 -15.22 0.77
CA GLY A 143 0.93 -16.45 0.08
C GLY A 143 -0.50 -16.41 -0.43
N PHE A 144 -1.25 -17.50 -0.29
CA PHE A 144 -2.62 -17.58 -0.80
C PHE A 144 -3.67 -17.62 0.31
N ARG A 145 -3.23 -17.80 1.57
CA ARG A 145 -4.12 -18.10 2.70
C ARG A 145 -4.16 -17.04 3.79
N ARG A 146 -3.15 -16.18 3.88
CA ARG A 146 -3.04 -15.24 5.00
C ARG A 146 -3.17 -13.80 4.55
N ILE A 147 -4.10 -13.08 5.18
CA ILE A 147 -4.31 -11.65 4.97
C ILE A 147 -4.15 -10.96 6.32
N LEU A 148 -3.30 -9.95 6.36
CA LEU A 148 -3.18 -9.00 7.47
C LEU A 148 -3.66 -7.64 6.99
N TRP A 149 -4.15 -6.81 7.92
CA TRP A 149 -4.48 -5.43 7.61
C TRP A 149 -4.14 -4.51 8.78
N LYS A 150 -3.83 -3.25 8.47
CA LYS A 150 -3.67 -2.18 9.46
C LYS A 150 -4.35 -0.91 8.97
N SER A 151 -5.12 -0.28 9.84
CA SER A 151 -5.61 1.08 9.60
C SER A 151 -4.48 2.09 9.77
N VAL A 152 -4.53 3.15 8.98
CA VAL A 152 -3.73 4.36 9.23
C VAL A 152 -4.60 5.46 9.83
N GLU A 153 -3.94 6.44 10.43
CA GLU A 153 -4.59 7.61 11.01
C GLU A 153 -5.49 8.33 9.99
N GLU A 154 -6.69 8.70 10.43
CA GLU A 154 -7.66 9.41 9.61
C GLU A 154 -7.16 10.83 9.29
N ILE A 155 -7.33 11.26 8.05
CA ILE A 155 -6.97 12.61 7.61
C ILE A 155 -8.22 13.40 7.28
N THR A 156 -8.32 14.62 7.80
CA THR A 156 -9.39 15.55 7.45
C THR A 156 -9.18 16.10 6.04
N SER A 157 -10.22 16.13 5.24
CA SER A 157 -10.23 16.72 3.90
C SER A 157 -11.43 17.66 3.74
N ASN A 158 -11.21 18.80 3.08
CA ASN A 158 -12.26 19.79 2.78
C ASN A 158 -12.79 19.64 1.35
N TYR A 159 -12.71 18.41 0.81
CA TYR A 159 -13.09 18.13 -0.58
C TYR A 159 -13.97 16.89 -0.66
N SER A 160 -14.97 16.92 -1.55
CA SER A 160 -15.71 15.75 -1.99
C SER A 160 -15.17 15.24 -3.32
N TYR A 161 -15.29 13.93 -3.52
CA TYR A 161 -14.74 13.22 -4.66
C TYR A 161 -15.86 12.43 -5.33
N GLU A 162 -16.05 12.65 -6.62
CA GLU A 162 -17.08 12.00 -7.44
C GLU A 162 -16.42 11.41 -8.69
N LYS A 163 -16.93 10.27 -9.16
CA LYS A 163 -16.52 9.71 -10.44
C LYS A 163 -17.24 10.47 -11.56
N ILE A 164 -16.51 10.81 -12.62
CA ILE A 164 -17.09 11.34 -13.87
C ILE A 164 -17.52 10.19 -14.76
#